data_AF-A0A8J7RJG4-F1
#
_entry.id   AF-A0A8J7RJG4-F1
#
_cell.length_a   1.000
_cell.length_b   1.000
_cell.length_c   1.000
_cell.angle_alpha   90.00
_cell.angle_beta   90.00
_cell.angle_gamma   90.00
#
_symmetry.space_group_name_H-M   'P 1'
#
loop_
_entity.id
_entity.type
_entity.pdbx_description
1 polymer ?
#
loop_
_entity_poly.entity_id
_entity_poly.type
_entity_poly.pdbx_seq_one_letter_code
_entity_poly.pdbx_strand_id
1 'polypeptide(L)'
;MWRGHGGHTNDPHFLSGSDFNAPERSPPSQLDLEILRDAASSGGVEFDEEVEVEFLEGEKIRVMEVDSGMEYELSLEGSNGVISSTEKISLRGSVDGSYTVHSTNDIFINGDVVYNDNPHDNPDSEDLLGIVSEQNVRIERNAHQYDGNSDIHVHASIMALGNSFGAEDYNTGSPRGELHLLGGIIQERRAAVGTFSGSGISSGFSKQYRYDDRLQYLIPPSFPRESVFSVEHWITNVYPHQEDGDDSEEEPAI
;
A
#
# COMPACT_ATOMS: atom_id res chain seq x y z
N MET A 1 -25.24 6.44 13.42
CA MET A 1 -25.02 7.84 13.82
C MET A 1 -23.53 8.11 13.67
N TRP A 2 -23.14 8.96 12.73
CA TRP A 2 -21.74 9.27 12.45
C TRP A 2 -21.14 9.98 13.67
N ARG A 3 -20.02 9.45 14.21
CA ARG A 3 -19.29 10.06 15.32
C ARG A 3 -18.00 10.64 14.78
N GLY A 4 -18.07 11.88 14.31
CA GLY A 4 -16.89 12.61 13.85
C GLY A 4 -16.09 13.22 14.99
N HIS A 5 -14.99 13.86 14.61
CA HIS A 5 -14.05 14.51 15.54
C HIS A 5 -14.69 15.75 16.17
N GLY A 6 -14.51 15.96 17.48
CA GLY A 6 -15.22 17.00 18.25
C GLY A 6 -14.94 18.46 17.86
N GLY A 7 -13.91 18.69 17.03
CA GLY A 7 -13.55 20.02 16.50
C GLY A 7 -14.17 20.39 15.15
N HIS A 8 -14.98 19.51 14.54
CA HIS A 8 -15.60 19.76 13.25
C HIS A 8 -17.13 19.70 13.34
N THR A 9 -17.80 20.41 12.44
CA THR A 9 -19.25 20.28 12.23
C THR A 9 -19.53 18.87 11.76
N ASN A 10 -20.02 18.05 12.67
CA ASN A 10 -20.17 16.62 12.44
C ASN A 10 -21.47 16.24 11.73
N ASP A 11 -21.80 17.01 10.69
CA ASP A 11 -23.04 16.91 9.94
C ASP A 11 -22.77 16.77 8.44
N PRO A 12 -22.14 15.67 8.01
CA PRO A 12 -21.99 15.40 6.59
C PRO A 12 -23.38 15.20 5.96
N HIS A 13 -23.77 16.12 5.10
CA HIS A 13 -24.98 16.01 4.30
C HIS A 13 -24.74 15.03 3.15
N PHE A 14 -24.96 13.74 3.41
CA PHE A 14 -25.06 12.74 2.36
C PHE A 14 -26.37 12.98 1.59
N LEU A 15 -26.26 13.51 0.37
CA LEU A 15 -27.39 13.80 -0.51
C LEU A 15 -28.02 12.52 -1.11
N SER A 16 -27.37 11.38 -0.90
CA SER A 16 -27.82 10.03 -1.25
C SER A 16 -27.95 9.18 0.02
N GLY A 17 -28.66 8.05 -0.05
CA GLY A 17 -28.77 7.11 1.07
C GLY A 17 -27.41 6.64 1.60
N SER A 18 -27.34 6.27 2.88
CA SER A 18 -26.15 5.68 3.51
C SER A 18 -25.96 4.20 3.17
N ASP A 19 -26.90 3.63 2.42
CA ASP A 19 -26.83 2.28 1.88
C ASP A 19 -26.23 2.34 0.49
N PHE A 20 -24.92 2.09 0.42
CA PHE A 20 -24.18 2.07 -0.84
C PHE A 20 -24.47 0.79 -1.65
N ASN A 21 -25.28 -0.14 -1.14
CA ASN A 21 -25.56 -1.46 -1.74
C ASN A 21 -24.29 -2.21 -2.21
N ALA A 22 -23.14 -1.89 -1.62
CA ALA A 22 -21.89 -2.53 -1.97
C ALA A 22 -21.89 -3.93 -1.34
N PRO A 23 -21.77 -5.01 -2.14
CA PRO A 23 -21.66 -6.35 -1.59
C PRO A 23 -20.38 -6.48 -0.77
N GLU A 24 -20.45 -7.25 0.31
CA GLU A 24 -19.25 -7.68 1.03
C GLU A 24 -18.33 -8.42 0.06
N ARG A 25 -17.03 -8.12 0.13
CA ARG A 25 -16.00 -8.77 -0.67
C ARG A 25 -15.10 -9.55 0.27
N SER A 26 -14.91 -10.83 -0.03
CA SER A 26 -14.01 -11.68 0.73
C SER A 26 -12.56 -11.40 0.32
N PRO A 27 -11.59 -11.62 1.22
CA PRO A 27 -10.20 -11.77 0.84
C PRO A 27 -10.03 -12.88 -0.23
N PRO A 28 -8.89 -12.91 -0.94
CA PRO A 28 -8.58 -13.95 -1.91
C PRO A 28 -8.85 -15.36 -1.38
N SER A 29 -9.40 -16.21 -2.23
CA SER A 29 -9.63 -17.59 -1.90
C SER A 29 -8.31 -18.37 -1.87
N GLN A 30 -8.36 -19.58 -1.30
CA GLN A 30 -7.21 -20.50 -1.36
C GLN A 30 -6.79 -20.80 -2.80
N LEU A 31 -7.74 -20.87 -3.73
CA LEU A 31 -7.43 -21.09 -5.15
C LEU A 31 -6.65 -19.90 -5.75
N ASP A 32 -6.99 -18.67 -5.36
CA ASP A 32 -6.26 -17.48 -5.84
C ASP A 32 -4.81 -17.47 -5.34
N LEU A 33 -4.58 -17.92 -4.10
CA LEU A 33 -3.24 -18.07 -3.54
C LEU A 33 -2.48 -19.25 -4.16
N GLU A 34 -3.16 -20.36 -4.48
CA GLU A 34 -2.57 -21.48 -5.21
C GLU A 34 -2.10 -21.05 -6.61
N ILE A 35 -2.87 -20.22 -7.34
CA ILE A 35 -2.44 -19.66 -8.63
C ILE A 35 -1.16 -18.82 -8.49
N LEU A 36 -1.06 -18.01 -7.44
CA LEU A 36 0.12 -17.20 -7.17
C LEU A 36 1.35 -18.07 -6.86
N ARG A 37 1.19 -19.09 -6.01
CA ARG A 37 2.25 -20.04 -5.67
C ARG A 37 2.69 -20.87 -6.88
N ASP A 38 1.74 -21.33 -7.69
CA ASP A 38 2.01 -22.07 -8.93
C ASP A 38 2.78 -21.20 -9.93
N ALA A 39 2.48 -19.90 -10.01
CA ALA A 39 3.25 -18.98 -10.84
C ALA A 39 4.71 -18.88 -10.39
N ALA A 40 5.00 -18.85 -9.07
CA ALA A 40 6.38 -18.85 -8.59
C ALA A 40 7.16 -20.09 -9.07
N SER A 41 6.58 -21.28 -8.94
CA SER A 41 7.20 -22.54 -9.41
C SER A 41 7.21 -22.70 -10.94
N SER A 42 6.41 -21.92 -11.68
CA SER A 42 6.23 -21.98 -13.14
C SER A 42 6.73 -20.72 -13.85
N GLY A 43 8.03 -20.47 -13.72
CA GLY A 43 8.73 -19.35 -14.39
C GLY A 43 8.93 -18.12 -13.52
N GLY A 44 8.63 -18.20 -12.22
CA GLY A 44 9.04 -17.21 -11.23
C GLY A 44 10.32 -17.63 -10.50
N VAL A 45 10.55 -16.99 -9.36
CA VAL A 45 11.61 -17.32 -8.40
C VAL A 45 10.95 -17.82 -7.12
N GLU A 46 11.41 -18.96 -6.61
CA GLU A 46 10.86 -19.59 -5.41
C GLU A 46 11.98 -19.92 -4.42
N PHE A 47 11.72 -19.66 -3.14
CA PHE A 47 12.55 -20.03 -1.99
C PHE A 47 11.70 -20.86 -1.01
N ASP A 48 12.36 -21.70 -0.22
CA ASP A 48 11.74 -22.47 0.88
C ASP A 48 12.32 -22.08 2.26
N GLU A 49 12.99 -20.94 2.34
CA GLU A 49 13.67 -20.41 3.53
C GLU A 49 13.50 -18.89 3.68
N GLU A 50 13.92 -18.36 4.84
CA GLU A 50 13.89 -16.92 5.10
C GLU A 50 14.96 -16.21 4.24
N VAL A 51 14.54 -15.19 3.50
CA VAL A 51 15.42 -14.45 2.58
C VAL A 51 15.30 -12.94 2.75
N GLU A 52 16.41 -12.23 2.61
CA GLU A 52 16.39 -10.79 2.31
C GLU A 52 16.48 -10.60 0.80
N VAL A 53 15.55 -9.83 0.23
CA VAL A 53 15.50 -9.48 -1.18
C VAL A 53 15.71 -7.97 -1.31
N GLU A 54 16.74 -7.60 -2.06
CA GLU A 54 17.03 -6.22 -2.44
C GLU A 54 16.87 -6.08 -3.95
N PHE A 55 15.85 -5.33 -4.38
CA PHE A 55 15.68 -4.97 -5.79
C PHE A 55 16.79 -4.04 -6.25
N LEU A 56 17.32 -4.32 -7.44
CA LEU A 56 18.38 -3.57 -8.09
C LEU A 56 17.91 -3.10 -9.48
N GLU A 57 18.53 -2.03 -9.97
CA GLU A 57 18.33 -1.58 -11.36
C GLU A 57 18.78 -2.65 -12.38
N GLY A 58 18.11 -2.70 -13.53
CA GLY A 58 18.39 -3.65 -14.61
C GLY A 58 17.78 -5.03 -14.39
N GLU A 59 16.52 -5.07 -13.94
CA GLU A 59 15.73 -6.29 -13.70
C GLU A 59 16.47 -7.35 -12.86
N LYS A 60 16.99 -6.95 -11.69
CA LYS A 60 17.77 -7.83 -10.81
C LYS A 60 17.32 -7.75 -9.37
N ILE A 61 17.60 -8.82 -8.64
CA ILE A 61 17.56 -8.84 -7.19
C ILE A 61 18.88 -9.36 -6.64
N ARG A 62 19.29 -8.80 -5.50
CA ARG A 62 20.22 -9.45 -4.58
C ARG A 62 19.42 -10.22 -3.55
N VAL A 63 19.82 -11.46 -3.32
CA VAL A 63 19.21 -12.37 -2.36
C VAL A 63 20.24 -12.71 -1.30
N MET A 64 19.85 -12.61 -0.03
CA MET A 64 20.57 -13.18 1.09
C MET A 64 19.72 -14.28 1.71
N GLU A 65 20.21 -15.52 1.67
CA GLU A 65 19.64 -16.65 2.41
C GLU A 65 20.03 -16.52 3.89
N VAL A 66 19.06 -16.34 4.77
CA VAL A 66 19.33 -15.98 6.17
C VAL A 66 19.96 -17.14 6.95
N ASP A 67 19.56 -18.37 6.65
CA ASP A 67 20.07 -19.57 7.35
C ASP A 67 21.51 -19.90 6.92
N SER A 68 21.79 -19.81 5.63
CA SER A 68 23.11 -20.14 5.07
C SER A 68 24.09 -18.95 5.14
N GLY A 69 23.57 -17.73 5.19
CA GLY A 69 24.32 -16.49 5.04
C GLY A 69 24.87 -16.29 3.62
N MET A 70 24.42 -17.06 2.63
CA MET A 70 24.84 -16.90 1.24
C MET A 70 24.17 -15.69 0.62
N GLU A 71 24.96 -14.92 -0.12
CA GLU A 71 24.50 -13.75 -0.87
C GLU A 71 24.83 -13.91 -2.36
N TYR A 72 23.86 -13.66 -3.22
CA TYR A 72 24.02 -13.72 -4.67
C TYR A 72 23.02 -12.82 -5.40
N GLU A 73 23.31 -12.50 -6.66
CA GLU A 73 22.41 -11.75 -7.52
C GLU A 73 21.72 -12.69 -8.51
N LEU A 74 20.42 -12.47 -8.70
CA LEU A 74 19.60 -13.13 -9.71
C LEU A 74 19.11 -12.09 -10.71
N SER A 75 19.16 -12.43 -11.99
CA SER A 75 18.43 -11.69 -13.02
C SER A 75 16.99 -12.17 -13.08
N LEU A 76 16.07 -11.23 -13.19
CA LEU A 76 14.64 -11.45 -13.36
C LEU A 76 14.21 -11.39 -14.84
N GLU A 77 15.15 -11.18 -15.76
CA GLU A 77 14.90 -11.16 -17.20
C GLU A 77 14.24 -12.48 -17.64
N GLY A 78 13.08 -12.37 -18.28
CA GLY A 78 12.32 -13.53 -18.77
C GLY A 78 11.61 -14.34 -17.67
N SER A 79 11.67 -13.91 -16.41
CA SER A 79 10.79 -14.41 -15.36
C SER A 79 9.34 -13.94 -15.61
N ASN A 80 8.39 -14.61 -14.98
CA ASN A 80 7.00 -14.17 -14.96
C ASN A 80 6.70 -13.09 -13.91
N GLY A 81 7.73 -12.57 -13.23
CA GLY A 81 7.65 -11.51 -12.25
C GLY A 81 7.21 -11.93 -10.85
N VAL A 82 6.97 -13.22 -10.58
CA VAL A 82 6.62 -13.70 -9.24
C VAL A 82 7.87 -14.13 -8.47
N ILE A 83 8.06 -13.58 -7.28
CA ILE A 83 9.11 -13.95 -6.32
C ILE A 83 8.41 -14.45 -5.06
N SER A 84 8.64 -15.68 -4.65
CA SER A 84 7.91 -16.30 -3.54
C SER A 84 8.81 -16.99 -2.54
N SER A 85 8.45 -16.98 -1.26
CA SER A 85 9.02 -17.88 -0.25
C SER A 85 7.93 -18.55 0.59
N THR A 86 8.17 -19.78 1.04
CA THR A 86 7.35 -20.39 2.10
C THR A 86 7.63 -19.79 3.48
N GLU A 87 8.75 -19.08 3.63
CA GLU A 87 9.14 -18.41 4.86
C GLU A 87 9.17 -16.89 4.67
N LYS A 88 9.58 -16.18 5.72
CA LYS A 88 9.59 -14.72 5.77
C LYS A 88 10.47 -14.13 4.67
N ILE A 89 10.04 -13.00 4.11
CA ILE A 89 10.85 -12.19 3.20
C ILE A 89 11.05 -10.81 3.82
N SER A 90 12.30 -10.34 3.92
CA SER A 90 12.59 -8.90 4.13
C SER A 90 12.90 -8.24 2.79
N LEU A 91 12.33 -7.07 2.52
CA LEU A 91 12.30 -6.42 1.22
C LEU A 91 12.76 -4.96 1.26
N ARG A 92 13.59 -4.58 0.28
CA ARG A 92 14.02 -3.20 -0.02
C ARG A 92 14.46 -3.05 -1.49
N GLY A 93 14.87 -1.84 -1.87
CA GLY A 93 15.58 -1.56 -3.12
C GLY A 93 14.77 -0.82 -4.18
N SER A 94 15.32 -0.77 -5.40
CA SER A 94 14.76 -0.07 -6.56
C SER A 94 14.15 -1.07 -7.54
N VAL A 95 12.83 -1.04 -7.68
CA VAL A 95 12.04 -1.94 -8.52
C VAL A 95 12.09 -1.46 -9.96
N ASP A 96 12.73 -2.23 -10.84
CA ASP A 96 12.83 -2.01 -12.28
C ASP A 96 12.10 -3.14 -13.03
N GLY A 97 10.88 -2.87 -13.47
CA GLY A 97 9.92 -3.83 -14.03
C GLY A 97 8.69 -4.09 -13.15
N SER A 98 7.94 -5.14 -13.49
CA SER A 98 6.68 -5.49 -12.82
C SER A 98 6.80 -6.80 -12.05
N TYR A 99 6.57 -6.77 -10.73
CA TYR A 99 6.77 -7.94 -9.86
C TYR A 99 5.70 -8.09 -8.78
N THR A 100 5.51 -9.34 -8.33
CA THR A 100 4.80 -9.65 -7.08
C THR A 100 5.73 -10.43 -6.16
N VAL A 101 5.99 -9.88 -4.97
CA VAL A 101 6.66 -10.57 -3.88
C VAL A 101 5.61 -11.24 -2.99
N HIS A 102 5.72 -12.54 -2.82
CA HIS A 102 4.80 -13.37 -2.07
C HIS A 102 5.50 -14.11 -0.92
N SER A 103 4.85 -14.20 0.23
CA SER A 103 5.28 -15.09 1.30
C SER A 103 4.09 -15.77 1.95
N THR A 104 4.22 -17.06 2.27
CA THR A 104 3.24 -17.74 3.14
C THR A 104 3.35 -17.33 4.62
N ASN A 105 4.38 -16.56 4.94
CA ASN A 105 4.69 -16.01 6.26
C ASN A 105 4.60 -14.46 6.22
N ASP A 106 5.14 -13.77 7.23
CA ASP A 106 5.21 -12.31 7.27
C ASP A 106 6.17 -11.79 6.19
N ILE A 107 5.87 -10.61 5.63
CA ILE A 107 6.82 -9.83 4.83
C ILE A 107 7.25 -8.59 5.61
N PHE A 108 8.54 -8.33 5.64
CA PHE A 108 9.13 -7.16 6.27
C PHE A 108 9.66 -6.19 5.22
N ILE A 109 9.47 -4.90 5.46
CA ILE A 109 10.08 -3.82 4.68
C ILE A 109 11.24 -3.30 5.53
N ASN A 110 12.47 -3.56 5.09
CA ASN A 110 13.70 -3.29 5.85
C ASN A 110 14.53 -2.11 5.31
N GLY A 111 14.01 -1.40 4.31
CA GLY A 111 14.55 -0.16 3.75
C GLY A 111 13.54 0.47 2.80
N ASP A 112 13.94 1.49 2.03
CA ASP A 112 13.07 2.02 0.99
C ASP A 112 12.79 0.95 -0.07
N VAL A 113 11.55 0.91 -0.55
CA VAL A 113 11.10 0.12 -1.70
C VAL A 113 10.48 1.11 -2.68
N VAL A 114 11.22 1.46 -3.73
CA VAL A 114 10.81 2.51 -4.68
C VAL A 114 10.80 1.98 -6.10
N TYR A 115 10.02 2.64 -6.96
CA TYR A 115 10.08 2.39 -8.41
C TYR A 115 11.33 3.07 -8.97
N ASN A 116 12.06 2.37 -9.82
CA ASN A 116 13.26 2.87 -10.49
C ASN A 116 12.92 4.06 -11.39
N ASP A 117 11.85 3.93 -12.16
CA ASP A 117 11.22 4.97 -12.94
C ASP A 117 9.96 5.48 -12.20
N ASN A 118 10.09 6.62 -11.54
CA ASN A 118 9.02 7.13 -10.67
C ASN A 118 7.83 7.63 -11.50
N PRO A 119 6.60 7.08 -11.32
CA PRO A 119 5.42 7.48 -12.07
C PRO A 119 4.97 8.93 -11.85
N HIS A 120 5.47 9.59 -10.80
CA HIS A 120 5.24 11.02 -10.62
C HIS A 120 6.01 11.87 -11.64
N ASP A 121 7.22 11.42 -12.01
CA ASP A 121 8.13 12.10 -12.92
C ASP A 121 7.95 11.59 -14.36
N ASN A 122 7.72 10.29 -14.52
CA ASN A 122 7.40 9.64 -15.78
C ASN A 122 6.05 8.90 -15.71
N PRO A 123 4.94 9.50 -16.17
CA PRO A 123 3.63 8.85 -16.16
C PRO A 123 3.54 7.54 -16.97
N ASP A 124 4.49 7.30 -17.89
CA ASP A 124 4.56 6.09 -18.70
C ASP A 124 5.39 4.96 -18.05
N SER A 125 5.85 5.15 -16.80
CA SER A 125 6.57 4.12 -16.03
C SER A 125 5.79 2.81 -15.98
N GLU A 126 6.47 1.72 -16.33
CA GLU A 126 5.95 0.34 -16.27
C GLU A 126 6.28 -0.35 -14.93
N ASP A 127 7.02 0.33 -14.05
CA ASP A 127 7.42 -0.21 -12.76
C ASP A 127 6.24 -0.35 -11.83
N LEU A 128 6.07 -1.57 -11.31
CA LEU A 128 4.91 -1.93 -10.49
C LEU A 128 5.25 -3.06 -9.53
N LEU A 129 4.88 -2.90 -8.26
CA LEU A 129 5.13 -3.92 -7.23
C LEU A 129 3.84 -4.31 -6.52
N GLY A 130 3.60 -5.61 -6.46
CA GLY A 130 2.67 -6.25 -5.54
C GLY A 130 3.42 -6.87 -4.36
N ILE A 131 2.90 -6.70 -3.15
CA ILE A 131 3.37 -7.41 -1.95
C ILE A 131 2.19 -8.22 -1.42
N VAL A 132 2.32 -9.54 -1.36
CA VAL A 132 1.28 -10.45 -0.88
C VAL A 132 1.84 -11.29 0.25
N SER A 133 1.43 -10.98 1.46
CA SER A 133 1.76 -11.76 2.65
C SER A 133 0.53 -12.52 3.10
N GLU A 134 0.63 -13.84 3.23
CA GLU A 134 -0.42 -14.64 3.87
C GLU A 134 -0.52 -14.38 5.39
N GLN A 135 0.50 -13.73 5.98
CA GLN A 135 0.47 -13.18 7.33
C GLN A 135 0.39 -11.64 7.32
N ASN A 136 1.27 -10.94 8.03
CA ASN A 136 1.31 -9.48 8.10
C ASN A 136 2.42 -8.90 7.21
N VAL A 137 2.22 -7.63 6.83
CA VAL A 137 3.31 -6.83 6.27
C VAL A 137 3.76 -5.82 7.32
N ARG A 138 5.05 -5.77 7.62
CA ARG A 138 5.60 -4.90 8.68
C ARG A 138 6.75 -4.06 8.17
N ILE A 139 6.75 -2.77 8.51
CA ILE A 139 7.96 -1.95 8.40
C ILE A 139 8.84 -2.25 9.61
N GLU A 140 10.07 -2.68 9.35
CA GLU A 140 11.03 -2.98 10.42
C GLU A 140 11.36 -1.73 11.23
N ARG A 141 11.72 -1.95 12.50
CA ARG A 141 11.97 -0.86 13.45
C ARG A 141 12.94 0.20 12.90
N ASN A 142 14.02 -0.24 12.28
CA ASN A 142 15.13 0.61 11.83
C ASN A 142 15.17 0.80 10.30
N ALA A 143 14.14 0.39 9.56
CA ALA A 143 14.12 0.43 8.09
C ALA A 143 14.46 1.83 7.53
N HIS A 144 13.90 2.89 8.13
CA HIS A 144 14.19 4.29 7.78
C HIS A 144 15.69 4.66 7.78
N GLN A 145 16.51 4.01 8.61
CA GLN A 145 17.94 4.34 8.73
C GLN A 145 18.79 3.69 7.66
N TYR A 146 18.24 2.73 6.90
CA TYR A 146 18.99 1.96 5.91
C TYR A 146 19.60 2.89 4.84
N ASP A 147 18.78 3.75 4.26
CA ASP A 147 19.18 4.71 3.21
C ASP A 147 19.72 6.04 3.79
N GLY A 148 19.87 6.13 5.11
CA GLY A 148 20.42 7.29 5.81
C GLY A 148 19.46 8.49 5.97
N ASN A 149 18.15 8.30 5.72
CA ASN A 149 17.11 9.29 5.97
C ASN A 149 16.36 9.03 7.29
N SER A 150 15.47 9.93 7.70
CA SER A 150 14.47 9.65 8.73
C SER A 150 13.19 9.06 8.17
N ASP A 151 12.87 9.29 6.89
CA ASP A 151 11.64 8.84 6.27
C ASP A 151 11.83 7.48 5.59
N ILE A 152 10.72 6.84 5.25
CA ILE A 152 10.71 5.60 4.48
C ILE A 152 9.71 5.71 3.33
N HIS A 153 10.12 5.26 2.15
CA HIS A 153 9.34 5.27 0.92
C HIS A 153 8.98 3.84 0.51
N VAL A 154 7.68 3.61 0.26
CA VAL A 154 7.15 2.31 -0.12
C VAL A 154 6.22 2.48 -1.31
N HIS A 155 6.65 2.01 -2.47
CA HIS A 155 5.90 1.98 -3.71
C HIS A 155 5.40 0.57 -3.97
N ALA A 156 4.15 0.27 -3.58
CA ALA A 156 3.57 -1.07 -3.74
C ALA A 156 2.05 -1.12 -3.54
N SER A 157 1.39 -2.06 -4.23
CA SER A 157 0.10 -2.60 -3.81
C SER A 157 0.32 -3.69 -2.76
N ILE A 158 -0.06 -3.43 -1.51
CA ILE A 158 0.23 -4.29 -0.36
C ILE A 158 -1.03 -5.05 0.05
N MET A 159 -0.92 -6.36 0.18
CA MET A 159 -1.95 -7.27 0.69
C MET A 159 -1.41 -8.06 1.88
N ALA A 160 -2.00 -7.83 3.06
CA ALA A 160 -1.66 -8.48 4.33
C ALA A 160 -2.85 -9.31 4.82
N LEU A 161 -2.86 -10.61 4.52
CA LEU A 161 -4.00 -11.49 4.72
C LEU A 161 -4.16 -12.02 6.15
N GLY A 162 -3.08 -12.09 6.92
CA GLY A 162 -3.12 -12.60 8.29
C GLY A 162 -3.76 -11.63 9.28
N ASN A 163 -3.55 -10.32 9.10
CA ASN A 163 -4.26 -9.29 9.87
C ASN A 163 -4.07 -7.88 9.28
N SER A 164 -2.81 -7.43 9.15
CA SER A 164 -2.54 -5.98 9.05
C SER A 164 -1.22 -5.60 8.37
N PHE A 165 -1.20 -4.37 7.86
CA PHE A 165 0.01 -3.61 7.54
C PHE A 165 0.31 -2.59 8.65
N GLY A 166 1.52 -2.64 9.22
CA GLY A 166 1.93 -1.79 10.35
C GLY A 166 3.43 -1.57 10.46
N ALA A 167 3.87 -0.84 11.49
CA ALA A 167 5.31 -0.69 11.79
C ALA A 167 5.66 -1.34 13.12
N GLU A 168 6.83 -1.96 13.18
CA GLU A 168 7.35 -2.53 14.42
C GLU A 168 7.63 -1.45 15.46
N ASP A 169 7.33 -1.76 16.71
CA ASP A 169 7.59 -0.88 17.85
C ASP A 169 7.08 0.56 17.67
N TYR A 170 6.01 0.74 16.90
CA TYR A 170 5.47 2.05 16.52
C TYR A 170 5.18 2.99 17.70
N ASN A 171 4.98 2.43 18.90
CA ASN A 171 4.64 3.14 20.13
C ASN A 171 5.85 3.42 21.03
N THR A 172 7.07 3.06 20.63
CA THR A 172 8.28 3.28 21.43
C THR A 172 9.37 4.03 20.66
N GLY A 173 10.29 4.64 21.42
CA GLY A 173 11.41 5.40 20.88
C GLY A 173 11.02 6.77 20.34
N SER A 174 11.97 7.41 19.67
CA SER A 174 11.76 8.70 19.01
C SER A 174 10.90 8.55 17.75
N PRO A 175 10.27 9.65 17.28
CA PRO A 175 9.70 9.71 15.94
C PRO A 175 10.70 9.29 14.85
N ARG A 176 10.20 8.61 13.83
CA ARG A 176 10.97 8.00 12.72
C ARG A 176 10.58 8.63 11.38
N GLY A 177 10.44 9.96 11.33
CA GLY A 177 10.04 10.65 10.09
C GLY A 177 8.64 10.31 9.58
N GLU A 178 8.47 10.41 8.26
CA GLU A 178 7.24 10.08 7.53
C GLU A 178 7.35 8.71 6.83
N LEU A 179 6.24 7.97 6.78
CA LEU A 179 6.07 6.83 5.90
C LEU A 179 5.30 7.28 4.66
N HIS A 180 6.00 7.36 3.54
CA HIS A 180 5.46 7.65 2.22
C HIS A 180 5.04 6.35 1.55
N LEU A 181 3.75 6.19 1.29
CA LEU A 181 3.21 5.07 0.53
C LEU A 181 2.64 5.59 -0.79
N LEU A 182 3.14 5.09 -1.92
CA LEU A 182 2.51 5.22 -3.23
C LEU A 182 1.98 3.83 -3.64
N GLY A 183 0.68 3.62 -3.60
CA GLY A 183 0.10 2.32 -3.95
C GLY A 183 -1.22 2.02 -3.26
N GLY A 184 -1.40 0.81 -2.76
CA GLY A 184 -2.65 0.37 -2.15
C GLY A 184 -2.40 -0.46 -0.90
N ILE A 185 -3.37 -0.52 0.02
CA ILE A 185 -3.30 -1.41 1.19
C ILE A 185 -4.60 -2.20 1.30
N ILE A 186 -4.48 -3.51 1.27
CA ILE A 186 -5.52 -4.52 1.47
C ILE A 186 -5.18 -5.27 2.77
N GLN A 187 -6.02 -5.15 3.78
CA GLN A 187 -5.79 -5.71 5.11
C GLN A 187 -7.12 -5.94 5.84
N GLU A 188 -7.18 -6.91 6.76
CA GLU A 188 -8.36 -7.13 7.60
C GLU A 188 -8.54 -6.02 8.62
N ARG A 189 -7.47 -5.67 9.33
CA ARG A 189 -7.46 -4.63 10.36
C ARG A 189 -6.31 -3.68 10.13
N ARG A 190 -6.61 -2.38 10.24
CA ARG A 190 -5.59 -1.34 10.17
C ARG A 190 -4.70 -1.37 11.41
N ALA A 191 -3.41 -1.65 11.23
CA ALA A 191 -2.42 -1.46 12.29
C ALA A 191 -1.87 -0.02 12.35
N ALA A 192 -1.22 0.28 13.46
CA ALA A 192 -0.57 1.57 13.70
C ALA A 192 0.86 1.55 13.16
N VAL A 193 1.34 2.74 12.76
CA VAL A 193 2.73 2.96 12.36
C VAL A 193 3.42 4.03 13.21
N GLY A 194 2.65 4.74 14.04
CA GLY A 194 3.14 5.72 15.00
C GLY A 194 2.06 6.13 16.00
N THR A 195 2.47 6.84 17.05
CA THR A 195 1.58 7.46 18.04
C THR A 195 1.68 8.99 17.97
N PHE A 196 0.63 9.69 18.38
CA PHE A 196 0.54 11.15 18.28
C PHE A 196 0.20 11.78 19.64
N SER A 197 0.73 12.97 19.89
CA SER A 197 0.38 13.83 21.02
C SER A 197 -0.05 15.20 20.48
N GLY A 198 -1.35 15.51 20.55
CA GLY A 198 -1.92 16.64 19.83
C GLY A 198 -1.79 16.44 18.31
N SER A 199 -1.22 17.43 17.62
CA SER A 199 -0.94 17.36 16.17
C SER A 199 0.45 16.81 15.84
N GLY A 200 1.29 16.54 16.86
CA GLY A 200 2.67 16.09 16.66
C GLY A 200 2.82 14.58 16.78
N ILE A 201 3.71 14.01 15.98
CA ILE A 201 4.15 12.62 16.13
C ILE A 201 4.93 12.47 17.46
N SER A 202 4.65 11.40 18.21
CA SER A 202 5.28 11.09 19.49
C SER A 202 6.25 9.90 19.40
N SER A 203 5.94 8.89 18.58
CA SER A 203 6.82 7.74 18.30
C SER A 203 6.39 7.07 17.00
N GLY A 204 7.31 6.33 16.37
CA GLY A 204 7.07 5.71 15.05
C GLY A 204 6.96 6.74 13.92
N PHE A 205 6.25 6.38 12.86
CA PHE A 205 6.10 7.15 11.63
C PHE A 205 4.82 8.00 11.63
N SER A 206 4.91 9.20 11.06
CA SER A 206 3.72 9.87 10.54
C SER A 206 3.32 9.26 9.19
N LYS A 207 2.10 9.53 8.68
CA LYS A 207 1.57 8.85 7.48
C LYS A 207 1.42 9.82 6.32
N GLN A 208 1.99 9.46 5.17
CA GLN A 208 1.75 10.10 3.88
C GLN A 208 1.35 9.01 2.87
N TYR A 209 0.07 8.65 2.84
CA TYR A 209 -0.42 7.60 1.93
C TYR A 209 -1.12 8.21 0.72
N ARG A 210 -0.67 7.82 -0.46
CA ARG A 210 -1.25 8.20 -1.74
C ARG A 210 -1.59 6.94 -2.54
N TYR A 211 -2.80 6.92 -3.09
CA TYR A 211 -3.19 5.85 -4.00
C TYR A 211 -2.42 5.98 -5.33
N ASP A 212 -1.87 4.87 -5.84
CA ASP A 212 -1.33 4.81 -7.19
C ASP A 212 -2.47 4.55 -8.18
N ASP A 213 -2.90 5.60 -8.89
CA ASP A 213 -4.03 5.54 -9.82
C ASP A 213 -3.83 4.53 -10.95
N ARG A 214 -2.58 4.16 -11.25
CA ARG A 214 -2.28 3.14 -12.26
C ARG A 214 -2.83 1.76 -11.89
N LEU A 215 -3.00 1.48 -10.60
CA LEU A 215 -3.55 0.20 -10.09
C LEU A 215 -5.02 -0.05 -10.50
N GLN A 216 -5.69 0.94 -11.10
CA GLN A 216 -7.02 0.77 -11.68
C GLN A 216 -6.99 -0.06 -12.99
N TYR A 217 -5.85 -0.09 -13.68
CA TYR A 217 -5.70 -0.73 -14.98
C TYR A 217 -4.41 -1.56 -15.14
N LEU A 218 -3.38 -1.30 -14.32
CA LEU A 218 -2.20 -2.14 -14.19
C LEU A 218 -2.32 -3.02 -12.94
N ILE A 219 -1.87 -4.26 -13.05
CA ILE A 219 -2.00 -5.25 -11.98
C ILE A 219 -0.66 -5.97 -11.86
N PRO A 220 -0.06 -6.04 -10.66
CA PRO A 220 1.18 -6.77 -10.49
C PRO A 220 1.03 -8.24 -10.92
N PRO A 221 2.08 -8.89 -11.43
CA PRO A 221 2.00 -10.24 -11.97
C PRO A 221 1.42 -11.24 -10.97
N SER A 222 0.40 -12.01 -11.39
CA SER A 222 -0.29 -13.00 -10.53
C SER A 222 -0.84 -12.45 -9.20
N PHE A 223 -0.96 -11.13 -9.05
CA PHE A 223 -1.52 -10.54 -7.83
C PHE A 223 -2.98 -10.97 -7.66
N PRO A 224 -3.36 -11.54 -6.49
CA PRO A 224 -4.71 -11.98 -6.26
C PRO A 224 -5.68 -10.81 -6.42
N ARG A 225 -6.69 -10.99 -7.29
CA ARG A 225 -7.67 -9.95 -7.59
C ARG A 225 -9.08 -10.51 -7.63
N GLU A 226 -10.01 -9.65 -7.27
CA GLU A 226 -11.40 -9.83 -7.69
C GLU A 226 -11.56 -9.48 -9.17
N SER A 227 -12.64 -9.96 -9.79
CA SER A 227 -13.07 -9.55 -11.13
C SER A 227 -13.15 -8.02 -11.28
N VAL A 228 -12.84 -7.51 -12.47
CA VAL A 228 -12.81 -6.07 -12.81
C VAL A 228 -14.09 -5.34 -12.36
N PHE A 229 -13.92 -4.23 -11.64
CA PHE A 229 -15.02 -3.36 -11.26
C PHE A 229 -15.29 -2.32 -12.35
N SER A 230 -16.51 -2.26 -12.86
CA SER A 230 -17.00 -1.17 -13.72
C SER A 230 -17.75 -0.14 -12.89
N VAL A 231 -17.51 1.15 -13.15
CA VAL A 231 -18.39 2.20 -12.65
C VAL A 231 -19.72 2.09 -13.41
N GLU A 232 -20.71 1.45 -12.80
CA GLU A 232 -22.04 1.28 -13.41
C GLU A 232 -22.82 2.60 -13.45
N HIS A 233 -22.66 3.45 -12.42
CA HIS A 233 -23.37 4.71 -12.34
C HIS A 233 -22.69 5.68 -11.37
N TRP A 234 -22.70 6.98 -11.69
CA TRP A 234 -22.37 8.04 -10.75
C TRP A 234 -23.37 9.18 -10.91
N ILE A 235 -23.85 9.73 -9.78
CA ILE A 235 -24.77 10.88 -9.76
C ILE A 235 -23.98 12.07 -9.23
N THR A 236 -23.97 13.17 -9.99
CA THR A 236 -23.59 14.48 -9.47
C THR A 236 -24.83 15.34 -9.43
N ASN A 237 -25.25 15.73 -8.22
CA ASN A 237 -26.24 16.79 -8.05
C ASN A 237 -25.49 18.13 -7.99
N VAL A 238 -25.49 18.87 -9.10
CA VAL A 238 -25.12 20.29 -9.09
C VAL A 238 -26.37 21.09 -8.68
N TYR A 239 -26.36 21.64 -7.47
CA TYR A 239 -27.34 22.66 -7.10
C TYR A 239 -27.04 23.93 -7.90
N PRO A 240 -28.00 24.50 -8.66
CA PRO A 240 -27.82 25.83 -9.21
C PRO A 240 -27.69 26.81 -8.04
N HIS A 241 -26.66 27.65 -8.08
CA HIS A 241 -26.46 28.75 -7.15
C HIS A 241 -27.73 29.60 -7.15
N GLN A 242 -28.44 29.70 -6.02
CA GLN A 242 -29.41 30.77 -5.84
C GLN A 242 -28.59 32.04 -5.63
N GLU A 243 -28.75 33.02 -6.51
CA GLU A 243 -28.28 34.38 -6.25
C GLU A 243 -29.06 34.90 -5.03
N ASP A 244 -28.32 35.37 -4.03
CA ASP A 244 -28.86 35.98 -2.82
C ASP A 244 -29.77 37.16 -3.22
N GLY A 245 -30.97 37.18 -2.64
CA GLY A 245 -31.95 38.23 -2.87
C GLY A 245 -31.40 39.61 -2.47
N ASP A 246 -31.50 40.51 -3.43
CA ASP A 246 -31.21 41.94 -3.39
C ASP A 246 -31.69 42.63 -2.09
N ASP A 247 -30.75 43.33 -1.43
CA ASP A 247 -31.00 44.31 -0.38
C ASP A 247 -31.80 45.48 -0.97
N SER A 248 -33.07 45.63 -0.59
CA SER A 248 -33.78 46.89 -0.78
C SER A 248 -34.33 47.40 0.55
N GLU A 249 -33.63 48.39 1.08
CA GLU A 249 -34.10 49.37 2.06
C GLU A 249 -35.48 49.92 1.69
N GLU A 250 -36.47 49.81 2.58
CA GLU A 250 -37.57 50.77 2.68
C GLU A 250 -38.05 50.89 4.15
N GLU A 251 -37.56 51.93 4.84
CA GLU A 251 -38.39 52.69 5.79
C GLU A 251 -39.02 53.87 5.01
N PRO A 252 -40.23 54.41 5.33
CA PRO A 252 -40.55 54.89 6.69
C PRO A 252 -42.05 55.00 7.12
N ALA A 253 -42.23 55.56 8.33
CA ALA A 253 -43.39 56.22 8.98
C ALA A 253 -44.45 55.30 9.62
N ILE A 254 -44.74 55.42 10.93
CA ILE A 254 -45.11 56.61 11.73
C ILE A 254 -44.44 56.60 13.11
#